data_AF-A0A6G3MI67-F1
#
_entry.id   AF-A0A6G3MI67-F1
#
_cell.length_a   1.000
_cell.length_b   1.000
_cell.length_c   1.000
_cell.angle_alpha   90.00
_cell.angle_beta   90.00
_cell.angle_gamma   90.00
#
_symmetry.space_group_name_H-M   'P 1'
#
loop_
_entity.id
_entity.type
_entity.pdbx_description
1 polymer ?
#
loop_
_entity_poly.entity_id
_entity_poly.type
_entity_poly.pdbx_seq_one_letter_code
_entity_poly.pdbx_strand_id
1 'polypeptide(L)'
;MKSSLLLLFAFIYTNEAYIPEAGIALGISTGIYGLKWSYCRFYECCNHYWIPTDVGSLEKHLKDNIFGQPYIDDIARLVISHAKAPNTNKPLVLSLHGPTGTGKNYLVQLITTQLFKAGVNSIYRKLFIATHQNYNLKPLKEYIGEFLEDIAETVSRCHLRSLIIIDEADKFPSEILDSLKSIMNVYENIDGVDYSQ
;
A
#
# COMPACT_ATOMS: atom_id res chain seq x y z
N MET A 1 28.50 4.45 -3.49
CA MET A 1 27.24 4.89 -2.85
C MET A 1 26.21 3.79 -3.06
N LYS A 2 25.94 2.99 -2.02
CA LYS A 2 24.80 2.05 -2.00
C LYS A 2 23.62 2.87 -1.53
N SER A 3 22.51 2.83 -2.26
CA SER A 3 21.25 3.41 -1.83
C SER A 3 20.15 2.47 -2.28
N SER A 4 19.11 2.46 -1.47
CA SER A 4 17.77 1.96 -1.74
C SER A 4 17.55 0.55 -1.23
N LEU A 5 16.88 0.54 -0.09
CA LEU A 5 15.82 -0.38 0.23
C LEU A 5 14.51 0.40 -0.06
N LEU A 6 13.73 -0.05 -1.04
CA LEU A 6 12.37 0.45 -1.30
C LEU A 6 11.40 -0.63 -0.83
N LEU A 7 10.71 -0.40 0.29
CA LEU A 7 9.73 -1.34 0.83
C LEU A 7 8.33 -0.94 0.37
N LEU A 8 7.66 -1.84 -0.34
CA LEU A 8 6.24 -1.72 -0.66
C LEU A 8 5.43 -2.55 0.33
N PHE A 9 4.40 -1.98 0.95
CA PHE A 9 3.43 -2.73 1.76
C PHE A 9 2.01 -2.50 1.25
N ALA A 10 1.23 -3.58 1.18
CA ALA A 10 -0.21 -3.56 0.97
C ALA A 10 -0.90 -4.19 2.19
N PHE A 11 -1.43 -3.39 3.11
CA PHE A 11 -1.92 -3.88 4.41
C PHE A 11 -3.41 -4.25 4.42
N ILE A 12 -3.76 -5.17 5.32
CA ILE A 12 -5.11 -5.68 5.62
C ILE A 12 -5.60 -5.21 7.00
N TYR A 13 -6.88 -4.87 7.13
CA TYR A 13 -7.60 -4.94 8.41
C TYR A 13 -9.06 -5.38 8.21
N THR A 14 -9.52 -6.35 8.99
CA THR A 14 -10.92 -6.79 9.05
C THR A 14 -11.70 -5.94 10.05
N ASN A 15 -12.65 -5.15 9.57
CA ASN A 15 -13.88 -4.90 10.29
C ASN A 15 -15.02 -5.02 9.28
N GLU A 16 -15.85 -6.05 9.45
CA GLU A 16 -17.17 -6.09 8.86
C GLU A 16 -17.89 -4.77 9.21
N ALA A 17 -18.23 -3.97 8.21
CA ALA A 17 -19.35 -3.06 8.36
C ALA A 17 -20.63 -3.91 8.30
N TYR A 18 -20.94 -4.57 9.42
CA TYR A 18 -22.24 -5.17 9.67
C TYR A 18 -23.28 -4.05 9.69
N ILE A 19 -24.01 -3.88 8.58
CA ILE A 19 -25.26 -3.13 8.57
C ILE A 19 -26.33 -4.13 8.98
N PRO A 20 -26.94 -4.02 10.18
CA PRO A 20 -28.00 -4.95 10.57
C PRO A 20 -29.15 -4.83 9.57
N GLU A 21 -29.41 -5.90 8.82
CA GLU A 21 -30.66 -6.07 8.09
C GLU A 21 -31.79 -6.27 9.09
N ALA A 22 -32.28 -5.16 9.66
CA ALA A 22 -33.50 -5.15 10.45
C ALA A 22 -34.30 -3.89 10.09
N GLY A 23 -35.14 -4.04 9.06
CA GLY A 23 -36.42 -3.34 8.93
C GLY A 23 -36.39 -1.80 8.76
N ILE A 24 -36.97 -1.38 7.62
CA ILE A 24 -37.55 -0.06 7.33
C ILE A 24 -36.56 1.03 6.84
N ALA A 25 -36.49 1.23 5.51
CA ALA A 25 -36.60 2.55 4.83
C ALA A 25 -36.11 2.48 3.36
N LEU A 26 -37.00 2.09 2.43
CA LEU A 26 -36.72 2.07 0.98
C LEU A 26 -36.54 3.46 0.32
N GLY A 27 -36.56 4.56 1.09
CA GLY A 27 -36.34 5.92 0.58
C GLY A 27 -35.03 6.58 1.00
N ILE A 28 -34.42 6.17 2.11
CA ILE A 28 -33.21 6.81 2.65
C ILE A 28 -31.96 6.14 2.08
N SER A 29 -32.00 4.83 1.86
CA SER A 29 -30.88 4.07 1.34
C SER A 29 -30.50 4.50 -0.08
N THR A 30 -31.49 4.66 -0.99
CA THR A 30 -31.26 5.06 -2.39
C THR A 30 -30.67 6.47 -2.52
N GLY A 31 -31.09 7.42 -1.69
CA GLY A 31 -30.52 8.77 -1.64
C GLY A 31 -29.06 8.79 -1.18
N ILE A 32 -28.73 8.01 -0.13
CA ILE A 32 -27.36 7.90 0.38
C ILE A 32 -26.45 7.20 -0.64
N TYR A 33 -26.91 6.13 -1.30
CA TYR A 33 -26.14 5.48 -2.37
C TYR A 33 -25.91 6.41 -3.57
N GLY A 34 -26.91 7.21 -3.95
CA GLY A 34 -26.79 8.23 -5.00
C GLY A 34 -25.79 9.34 -4.66
N LEU A 35 -25.81 9.83 -3.41
CA LEU A 35 -24.86 10.83 -2.91
C LEU A 35 -23.43 10.29 -2.77
N LYS A 36 -23.27 9.04 -2.31
CA LYS A 36 -21.96 8.38 -2.25
C LYS A 36 -21.39 8.17 -3.66
N TRP A 37 -22.24 7.77 -4.62
CA TRP A 37 -21.83 7.62 -6.01
C TRP A 37 -21.42 8.95 -6.66
N SER A 38 -22.16 10.04 -6.41
CA SER A 38 -21.80 11.37 -6.91
C SER A 38 -20.52 11.90 -6.25
N TYR A 39 -20.32 11.69 -4.95
CA TYR A 39 -19.08 12.03 -4.26
C TYR A 39 -17.88 11.28 -4.83
N CYS A 40 -18.00 9.95 -4.96
CA CYS A 40 -16.94 9.10 -5.51
C CYS A 40 -16.70 9.30 -7.01
N ARG A 41 -17.48 10.16 -7.69
CA ARG A 41 -17.18 10.60 -9.05
C ARG A 41 -16.15 11.73 -9.09
N PHE A 42 -16.12 12.56 -8.06
CA PHE A 42 -15.23 13.73 -7.98
C PHE A 42 -14.07 13.53 -6.99
N TYR A 43 -14.25 12.65 -6.00
CA TYR A 43 -13.26 12.34 -4.98
C TYR A 43 -12.89 10.86 -4.99
N GLU A 44 -11.66 10.57 -4.58
CA GLU A 44 -11.14 9.21 -4.51
C GLU A 44 -11.87 8.42 -3.41
N CYS A 45 -12.29 7.19 -3.76
CA CYS A 45 -13.01 6.30 -2.87
C CYS A 45 -12.44 4.89 -2.94
N CYS A 46 -12.49 4.14 -1.82
CA CYS A 46 -12.04 2.76 -1.75
C CYS A 46 -13.07 1.86 -2.43
N ASN A 47 -13.01 1.79 -3.76
CA ASN A 47 -13.88 0.99 -4.60
C ASN A 47 -13.14 0.58 -5.90
N HIS A 48 -13.75 -0.31 -6.68
CA HIS A 48 -13.17 -0.81 -7.92
C HIS A 48 -12.99 0.25 -9.03
N TYR A 49 -13.60 1.42 -8.89
CA TYR A 49 -13.48 2.51 -9.89
C TYR A 49 -12.18 3.30 -9.72
N TRP A 50 -11.78 3.59 -8.48
CA TRP A 50 -10.50 4.28 -8.20
C TRP A 50 -9.34 3.32 -7.99
N ILE A 51 -9.62 2.11 -7.53
CA ILE A 51 -8.62 1.08 -7.24
C ILE A 51 -9.00 -0.20 -8.00
N PRO A 52 -8.67 -0.31 -9.29
CA PRO A 52 -9.04 -1.46 -10.11
C PRO A 52 -8.42 -2.75 -9.58
N THR A 53 -9.18 -3.84 -9.61
CA THR A 53 -8.67 -5.22 -9.39
C THR A 53 -8.00 -5.79 -10.63
N ASP A 54 -8.41 -5.31 -11.80
CA ASP A 54 -7.86 -5.77 -13.06
C ASP A 54 -6.60 -4.98 -13.41
N VAL A 55 -5.50 -5.44 -12.82
CA VAL A 55 -4.14 -4.97 -13.10
C VAL A 55 -3.46 -5.84 -14.17
N GLY A 56 -4.24 -6.54 -15.02
CA GLY A 56 -3.73 -7.46 -16.03
C GLY A 56 -2.80 -6.82 -17.07
N SER A 57 -2.88 -5.50 -17.26
CA SER A 57 -1.96 -4.73 -18.11
C SER A 57 -0.59 -4.46 -17.46
N LEU A 58 -0.43 -4.70 -16.15
CA LEU A 58 0.79 -4.34 -15.42
C LEU A 58 2.02 -5.01 -16.01
N GLU A 59 1.97 -6.31 -16.32
CA GLU A 59 3.14 -7.03 -16.86
C GLU A 59 3.63 -6.41 -18.17
N LYS A 60 2.73 -6.22 -19.13
CA LYS A 60 3.05 -5.57 -20.40
C LYS A 60 3.56 -4.15 -20.18
N HIS A 61 2.89 -3.39 -19.31
CA HIS A 61 3.26 -2.02 -19.04
C HIS A 61 4.67 -1.89 -18.43
N LEU A 62 5.04 -2.79 -17.51
CA LEU A 62 6.40 -2.80 -16.97
C LEU A 62 7.44 -3.24 -18.02
N LYS A 63 7.13 -4.25 -18.85
CA LYS A 63 8.02 -4.71 -19.94
C LYS A 63 8.31 -3.62 -20.97
N ASP A 64 7.28 -2.86 -21.35
CA ASP A 64 7.41 -1.83 -22.39
C ASP A 64 8.20 -0.59 -21.91
N ASN A 65 8.31 -0.38 -20.58
CA ASN A 65 8.89 0.83 -20.00
C ASN A 65 10.18 0.59 -19.19
N ILE A 66 10.46 -0.63 -18.74
CA ILE A 66 11.64 -0.93 -17.91
C ILE A 66 12.63 -1.80 -18.69
N PHE A 67 13.85 -1.30 -18.83
CA PHE A 67 14.91 -1.96 -19.59
C PHE A 67 16.01 -2.48 -18.67
N GLY A 68 16.58 -3.64 -19.04
CA GLY A 68 17.76 -4.22 -18.37
C GLY A 68 17.50 -4.78 -16.97
N GLN A 69 16.24 -5.00 -16.59
CA GLN A 69 15.86 -5.57 -15.29
C GLN A 69 15.28 -6.99 -15.48
N PRO A 70 15.96 -8.05 -15.01
CA PRO A 70 15.57 -9.44 -15.31
C PRO A 70 14.34 -9.94 -14.55
N TYR A 71 13.98 -9.30 -13.43
CA TYR A 71 12.91 -9.78 -12.52
C TYR A 71 11.59 -9.00 -12.64
N ILE A 72 11.43 -8.18 -13.68
CA ILE A 72 10.22 -7.36 -13.85
C ILE A 72 8.96 -8.20 -14.00
N ASP A 73 9.05 -9.30 -14.73
CA ASP A 73 7.95 -10.23 -14.95
C ASP A 73 7.48 -10.87 -13.64
N ASP A 74 8.43 -11.19 -12.75
CA ASP A 74 8.13 -11.80 -11.45
C ASP A 74 7.49 -10.77 -10.52
N ILE A 75 8.01 -9.54 -10.49
CA ILE A 75 7.43 -8.44 -9.73
C ILE A 75 6.00 -8.16 -10.21
N ALA A 76 5.78 -8.09 -11.53
CA ALA A 76 4.45 -7.90 -12.10
C ALA A 76 3.48 -8.99 -11.63
N ARG A 77 3.90 -10.25 -11.74
CA ARG A 77 3.09 -11.41 -11.35
C ARG A 77 2.75 -11.41 -9.86
N LEU A 78 3.69 -11.06 -8.99
CA LEU A 78 3.45 -10.94 -7.55
C LEU A 78 2.41 -9.86 -7.25
N VAL A 79 2.54 -8.68 -7.86
CA VAL A 79 1.58 -7.58 -7.68
C VAL A 79 0.20 -7.94 -8.22
N ILE A 80 0.12 -8.53 -9.42
CA ILE A 80 -1.14 -8.98 -10.04
C ILE A 80 -1.82 -10.03 -9.17
N SER A 81 -1.06 -11.03 -8.70
CA SER A 81 -1.59 -12.11 -7.88
C SER A 81 -2.13 -11.58 -6.55
N HIS A 82 -1.41 -10.66 -5.91
CA HIS A 82 -1.84 -10.06 -4.66
C HIS A 82 -3.06 -9.17 -4.84
N ALA A 83 -3.11 -8.33 -5.88
CA ALA A 83 -4.25 -7.46 -6.17
C ALA A 83 -5.55 -8.21 -6.50
N LYS A 84 -5.43 -9.44 -7.03
CA LYS A 84 -6.57 -10.31 -7.36
C LYS A 84 -7.00 -11.23 -6.21
N ALA A 85 -6.20 -11.35 -5.15
CA ALA A 85 -6.49 -12.25 -4.03
C ALA A 85 -7.54 -11.61 -3.09
N PRO A 86 -8.76 -12.17 -2.97
CA PRO A 86 -9.83 -11.55 -2.18
C PRO A 86 -9.61 -11.63 -0.66
N ASN A 87 -8.79 -12.58 -0.17
CA ASN A 87 -8.64 -12.91 1.25
C ASN A 87 -7.18 -13.19 1.65
N THR A 88 -6.24 -12.36 1.20
CA THR A 88 -4.86 -12.45 1.68
C THR A 88 -4.78 -11.76 3.04
N ASN A 89 -4.43 -12.48 4.10
CA ASN A 89 -4.26 -11.93 5.46
C ASN A 89 -2.85 -11.33 5.68
N LYS A 90 -1.93 -11.55 4.73
CA LYS A 90 -0.56 -11.02 4.78
C LYS A 90 -0.35 -9.91 3.73
N PRO A 91 0.38 -8.85 4.07
CA PRO A 91 0.75 -7.83 3.09
C PRO A 91 1.77 -8.35 2.09
N LEU A 92 1.66 -7.94 0.82
CA LEU A 92 2.76 -8.12 -0.13
C LEU A 92 3.89 -7.16 0.24
N VAL A 93 5.08 -7.71 0.54
CA VAL A 93 6.29 -6.95 0.81
C VAL A 93 7.30 -7.13 -0.32
N LEU A 94 7.67 -6.04 -0.97
CA LEU A 94 8.72 -6.03 -1.99
C LEU A 94 9.89 -5.20 -1.50
N SER A 95 11.10 -5.75 -1.62
CA SER A 95 12.35 -5.07 -1.32
C SER A 95 13.17 -4.88 -2.59
N LEU A 96 13.29 -3.63 -3.06
CA LEU A 96 14.04 -3.32 -4.28
C LEU A 96 15.43 -2.76 -3.93
N HIS A 97 16.46 -3.50 -4.33
CA HIS A 97 17.86 -3.14 -4.10
C HIS A 97 18.61 -2.93 -5.42
N GLY A 98 19.61 -2.05 -5.41
CA GLY A 98 20.50 -1.84 -6.54
C GLY A 98 21.20 -0.49 -6.50
N PRO A 99 22.05 -0.16 -7.48
CA PRO A 99 22.64 1.18 -7.60
C PRO A 99 21.58 2.28 -7.78
N THR A 100 21.96 3.53 -7.55
CA THR A 100 21.12 4.69 -7.90
C THR A 100 20.99 4.80 -9.42
N GLY A 101 19.84 5.26 -9.92
CA GLY A 101 19.61 5.46 -11.35
C GLY A 101 19.22 4.20 -12.14
N THR A 102 19.00 3.05 -11.49
CA THR A 102 18.59 1.80 -12.17
C THR A 102 17.07 1.63 -12.33
N GLY A 103 16.29 2.66 -11.99
CA GLY A 103 14.84 2.67 -12.21
C GLY A 103 13.95 2.13 -11.09
N LYS A 104 14.45 1.94 -9.85
CA LYS A 104 13.62 1.46 -8.71
C LYS A 104 12.41 2.35 -8.42
N ASN A 105 12.62 3.67 -8.32
CA ASN A 105 11.53 4.62 -8.08
C ASN A 105 10.59 4.70 -9.28
N TYR A 106 11.12 4.55 -10.50
CA TYR A 106 10.33 4.53 -11.72
C TYR A 106 9.43 3.28 -11.79
N LEU A 107 9.95 2.10 -11.45
CA LEU A 107 9.17 0.87 -11.31
C LEU A 107 8.00 1.04 -10.34
N VAL A 108 8.27 1.60 -9.15
CA VAL A 108 7.21 1.82 -8.16
C VAL A 108 6.19 2.85 -8.61
N GLN A 109 6.61 3.90 -9.32
CA GLN A 109 5.70 4.84 -9.96
C GLN A 109 4.79 4.12 -10.97
N LEU A 110 5.34 3.29 -11.86
CA LEU A 110 4.55 2.54 -12.84
C LEU A 110 3.53 1.61 -12.15
N ILE A 111 3.97 0.84 -11.15
CA ILE A 111 3.07 0.00 -10.34
C ILE A 111 1.95 0.86 -9.74
N THR A 112 2.29 1.98 -9.11
CA THR A 112 1.32 2.88 -8.48
C THR A 112 0.29 3.39 -9.49
N THR A 113 0.71 3.76 -10.71
CA THR A 113 -0.22 4.21 -11.76
C THR A 113 -1.14 3.13 -12.29
N GLN A 114 -0.76 1.86 -12.16
CA GLN A 114 -1.62 0.73 -12.52
C GLN A 114 -2.56 0.35 -11.36
N LEU A 115 -2.11 0.48 -10.11
CA LEU A 115 -2.92 0.16 -8.92
C LEU A 115 -3.99 1.21 -8.61
N PHE A 116 -3.71 2.49 -8.87
CA PHE A 116 -4.59 3.60 -8.53
C PHE A 116 -4.89 4.46 -9.74
N LYS A 117 -6.17 4.77 -9.94
CA LYS A 117 -6.60 5.73 -10.97
C LYS A 117 -6.04 7.14 -10.74
N ALA A 118 -5.90 7.53 -9.48
CA ALA A 118 -5.22 8.79 -9.10
C ALA A 118 -3.68 8.69 -9.19
N GLY A 119 -3.14 7.49 -9.48
CA GLY A 119 -1.72 7.22 -9.64
C GLY A 119 -0.89 7.66 -8.45
N VAL A 120 0.22 8.35 -8.73
CA VAL A 120 1.13 8.91 -7.71
C VAL A 120 0.54 10.05 -6.89
N ASN A 121 -0.74 10.37 -7.03
CA ASN A 121 -1.43 11.32 -6.14
C ASN A 121 -2.54 10.65 -5.33
N SER A 122 -2.66 9.31 -5.38
CA SER A 122 -3.67 8.58 -4.62
C SER A 122 -3.54 8.79 -3.11
N ILE A 123 -4.67 9.02 -2.43
CA ILE A 123 -4.79 9.15 -0.97
C ILE A 123 -4.59 7.82 -0.23
N TYR A 124 -4.62 6.71 -0.97
CA TYR A 124 -4.38 5.36 -0.45
C TYR A 124 -2.91 4.95 -0.52
N ARG A 125 -2.04 5.86 -0.96
CA ARG A 125 -0.60 5.65 -1.00
C ARG A 125 0.09 6.61 -0.03
N LYS A 126 1.07 6.10 0.72
CA LYS A 126 1.95 6.90 1.57
C LYS A 126 3.40 6.68 1.15
N LEU A 127 4.15 7.77 1.01
CA LEU A 127 5.58 7.75 0.68
C LEU A 127 6.37 8.33 1.84
N PHE A 128 7.31 7.55 2.36
CA PHE A 128 8.30 7.95 3.34
C PHE A 128 9.66 7.99 2.65
N ILE A 129 10.39 9.11 2.74
CA ILE A 129 11.74 9.25 2.18
C ILE A 129 12.67 9.61 3.32
N ALA A 130 13.62 8.74 3.64
CA ALA A 130 14.48 8.91 4.83
C ALA A 130 15.20 10.27 4.87
N THR A 131 15.63 10.81 3.72
CA THR A 131 16.34 12.09 3.63
C THR A 131 15.47 13.34 3.75
N HIS A 132 14.17 13.25 3.46
CA HIS A 132 13.24 14.37 3.61
C HIS A 132 12.54 14.39 4.97
N GLN A 133 12.44 13.23 5.60
CA GLN A 133 11.87 13.08 6.93
C GLN A 133 12.90 13.62 7.92
N ASN A 134 12.74 14.86 8.37
CA ASN A 134 13.62 15.50 9.34
C ASN A 134 13.45 14.86 10.76
N TYR A 135 13.66 13.55 10.90
CA TYR A 135 13.52 12.83 12.16
C TYR A 135 14.49 13.33 13.23
N ASN A 136 15.58 14.02 12.84
CA ASN A 136 16.51 14.67 13.76
C ASN A 136 15.92 15.90 14.50
N LEU A 137 14.76 16.41 14.06
CA LEU A 137 14.11 17.57 14.69
C LEU A 137 13.23 17.22 15.88
N LYS A 138 12.99 15.92 16.12
CA LYS A 138 12.14 15.42 17.20
C LYS A 138 12.80 14.22 17.89
N PRO A 139 12.40 13.89 19.13
CA PRO A 139 12.80 12.64 19.74
C PRO A 139 12.41 11.44 18.86
N LEU A 140 13.33 10.49 18.67
CA LEU A 140 13.12 9.30 17.82
C LEU A 140 11.82 8.53 18.17
N LYS A 141 11.49 8.45 19.46
CA LYS A 141 10.27 7.78 19.94
C LYS A 141 8.98 8.46 19.45
N GLU A 142 8.97 9.79 19.39
CA GLU A 142 7.83 10.56 18.88
C GLU A 142 7.68 10.34 17.38
N TYR A 143 8.79 10.40 16.65
CA TYR A 143 8.80 10.12 15.21
C TYR A 143 8.31 8.69 14.89
N ILE A 144 8.74 7.68 15.65
CA ILE A 144 8.23 6.31 15.49
C ILE A 144 6.71 6.27 15.70
N GLY A 145 6.19 6.97 16.71
CA GLY A 145 4.75 7.08 16.95
C GLY A 145 4.01 7.66 15.73
N GLU A 146 4.45 8.81 15.23
CA GLU A 146 3.86 9.48 14.06
C GLU A 146 3.94 8.59 12.80
N PHE A 147 5.07 7.92 12.60
CA PHE A 147 5.29 7.01 11.47
C PHE A 147 4.31 5.82 11.48
N LEU A 148 4.11 5.19 12.64
CA LEU A 148 3.16 4.07 12.78
C LEU A 148 1.71 4.55 12.65
N GLU A 149 1.38 5.71 13.20
CA GLU A 149 0.06 6.33 13.08
C GLU A 149 -0.27 6.66 11.62
N ASP A 150 0.67 7.25 10.88
CA ASP A 150 0.52 7.55 9.45
C ASP A 150 0.23 6.30 8.61
N ILE A 151 0.91 5.19 8.93
CA ILE A 151 0.66 3.89 8.30
C ILE A 151 -0.74 3.43 8.66
N ALA A 152 -1.09 3.35 9.94
CA ALA A 152 -2.40 2.89 10.40
C ALA A 152 -3.54 3.72 9.77
N GLU A 153 -3.39 5.04 9.70
CA GLU A 153 -4.35 5.94 9.07
C GLU A 153 -4.49 5.60 7.57
N THR A 154 -3.38 5.52 6.85
CA THR A 154 -3.38 5.21 5.41
C THR A 154 -4.07 3.86 5.13
N VAL A 155 -3.79 2.85 5.95
CA VAL A 155 -4.37 1.51 5.83
C VAL A 155 -5.87 1.54 6.16
N SER A 156 -6.26 2.26 7.21
CA SER A 156 -7.68 2.37 7.60
C SER A 156 -8.56 3.03 6.54
N ARG A 157 -8.01 3.93 5.71
CA ARG A 157 -8.76 4.56 4.61
C ARG A 157 -9.17 3.58 3.52
N CYS A 158 -8.39 2.53 3.29
CA CYS A 158 -8.75 1.46 2.38
C CYS A 158 -8.08 0.16 2.80
N HIS A 159 -8.80 -0.57 3.66
CA HIS A 159 -8.36 -1.73 4.44
C HIS A 159 -7.70 -2.88 3.68
N LEU A 160 -7.66 -2.89 2.34
CA LEU A 160 -7.08 -3.99 1.54
C LEU A 160 -6.24 -3.52 0.36
N ARG A 161 -6.19 -2.21 0.09
CA ARG A 161 -5.59 -1.67 -1.14
C ARG A 161 -4.85 -0.36 -0.91
N SER A 162 -4.18 -0.28 0.22
CA SER A 162 -3.23 0.80 0.49
C SER A 162 -1.85 0.42 -0.08
N LEU A 163 -1.01 1.44 -0.35
CA LEU A 163 0.37 1.25 -0.78
C LEU A 163 1.30 2.11 0.07
N ILE A 164 2.09 1.48 0.93
CA ILE A 164 3.15 2.17 1.67
C ILE A 164 4.45 2.01 0.92
N ILE A 165 5.16 3.11 0.70
CA ILE A 165 6.44 3.18 0.02
C ILE A 165 7.47 3.76 0.98
N ILE A 166 8.55 3.04 1.24
CA ILE A 166 9.66 3.53 2.08
C ILE A 166 10.90 3.64 1.22
N ASP A 167 11.25 4.86 0.79
CA ASP A 167 12.43 5.15 -0.02
C ASP A 167 13.65 5.49 0.84
N GLU A 168 14.82 5.13 0.31
CA GLU A 168 16.12 5.23 0.97
C GLU A 168 16.12 4.59 2.37
N ALA A 169 15.46 3.45 2.52
CA ALA A 169 15.27 2.86 3.84
C ALA A 169 16.58 2.41 4.52
N ASP A 170 17.67 2.30 3.77
CA ASP A 170 19.04 2.13 4.30
C ASP A 170 19.52 3.31 5.15
N LYS A 171 18.86 4.47 5.06
CA LYS A 171 19.16 5.67 5.86
C LYS A 171 18.23 5.84 7.06
N PHE A 172 17.19 5.02 7.20
CA PHE A 172 16.36 5.06 8.41
C PHE A 172 17.10 4.46 9.61
N PRO A 173 16.93 5.04 10.81
CA PRO A 173 17.27 4.36 12.06
C PRO A 173 16.63 2.96 12.13
N SER A 174 17.40 1.98 12.60
CA SER A 174 16.96 0.58 12.72
C SER A 174 15.66 0.43 13.52
N GLU A 175 15.48 1.27 14.54
CA GLU A 175 14.34 1.27 15.46
C GLU A 175 13.02 1.55 14.72
N ILE A 176 13.04 2.41 13.69
CA ILE A 176 11.87 2.67 12.85
C ILE A 176 11.56 1.44 12.00
N LEU A 177 12.56 0.83 11.37
CA LEU A 177 12.35 -0.37 10.56
C LEU A 177 11.92 -1.58 11.41
N ASP A 178 12.43 -1.70 12.64
CA ASP A 178 12.03 -2.75 13.57
C ASP A 178 10.58 -2.55 14.05
N SER A 179 10.12 -1.31 14.21
CA SER A 179 8.72 -1.03 14.55
C SER A 179 7.74 -1.49 13.47
N LEU A 180 8.15 -1.53 12.19
CA LEU A 180 7.34 -2.11 11.10
C LEU A 180 7.14 -3.61 11.28
N LYS A 181 8.14 -4.32 11.83
CA LYS A 181 8.01 -5.75 12.11
C LYS A 181 6.87 -6.02 13.07
N SER A 182 6.68 -5.17 14.07
CA SER A 182 5.53 -5.29 14.99
C SER A 182 4.21 -5.15 14.24
N ILE A 183 4.09 -4.20 13.31
CA ILE A 183 2.88 -4.06 12.49
C ILE A 183 2.68 -5.34 11.67
N MET A 184 3.71 -5.82 10.96
CA MET A 184 3.62 -7.05 10.15
C MET A 184 3.29 -8.30 10.97
N ASN A 185 3.87 -8.46 12.16
CA ASN A 185 3.74 -9.64 13.02
C ASN A 185 2.44 -9.68 13.81
N VAL A 186 1.87 -8.52 14.19
CA VAL A 186 0.51 -8.45 14.77
C VAL A 186 -0.51 -9.05 13.82
N TYR A 187 -0.29 -8.95 12.51
CA TYR A 187 -1.13 -9.62 11.50
C TYR A 187 -0.84 -11.12 11.35
N GLU A 188 0.34 -11.63 11.74
CA GLU A 188 0.65 -13.07 11.72
C GLU A 188 -0.01 -13.84 12.87
N ASN A 189 -0.14 -13.22 14.05
CA ASN A 189 -0.70 -13.88 15.25
C ASN A 189 -2.22 -14.09 15.17
N ILE A 190 -2.89 -13.44 14.21
CA ILE A 190 -4.33 -13.62 13.95
C ILE A 190 -4.58 -14.89 13.10
N ASP A 191 -3.55 -15.43 12.42
CA ASP A 191 -3.64 -16.61 11.56
C ASP A 191 -3.10 -17.91 12.18
N GLY A 192 -2.62 -17.89 13.43
CA GLY A 192 -2.26 -19.11 14.17
C GLY A 192 -1.18 -19.99 13.52
N VAL A 193 -0.39 -19.46 12.58
CA VAL A 193 0.73 -20.19 11.97
C VAL A 193 2.02 -19.37 12.06
N ASP A 194 2.93 -19.89 12.87
CA ASP A 194 4.29 -19.41 13.10
C ASP A 194 5.20 -19.84 11.94
N TYR A 195 5.88 -18.88 11.30
CA TYR A 195 6.86 -19.11 10.23
C TYR A 195 8.27 -18.65 10.63
N SER A 196 8.61 -18.64 11.92
CA SER A 196 10.00 -18.53 12.37
C SER A 196 10.77 -19.84 12.10
N GLN A 197 11.05 -20.13 10.82
CA GLN A 197 12.08 -21.11 10.41
C GLN A 197 12.92 -20.59 9.25
#